data_AF-A0AB73A6D4-F1
#
_entry.id   AF-A0AB73A6D4-F1
#
_cell.length_a   1.000
_cell.length_b   1.000
_cell.length_c   1.000
_cell.angle_alpha   90.00
_cell.angle_beta   90.00
_cell.angle_gamma   90.00
#
_symmetry.space_group_name_H-M   'P 1'
#
loop_
_entity.id
_entity.type
_entity.pdbx_description
1 polymer ?
#
loop_
_entity_poly.entity_id
_entity_poly.type
_entity_poly.pdbx_seq_one_letter_code
_entity_poly.pdbx_strand_id
1 'polypeptide(L)' 'MIMKQKEKLLLRYLIDHRKEYVTSQRLASELLLSDRTIRNYLQRIKELVEENGGKIIAKPGYGYQLHILQRLTFDLFLSR' A
#
# COMPACT_ATOMS: atom_id res chain seq x y z
N MET A 1 9.06 -3.94 -13.27
CA MET A 1 7.78 -3.24 -13.55
C MET A 1 7.84 -1.86 -12.91
N ILE A 2 7.45 -0.78 -13.60
CA ILE A 2 7.47 0.58 -13.02
C ILE A 2 6.14 0.84 -12.30
N MET A 3 6.20 1.33 -11.06
CA MET A 3 5.02 1.72 -10.28
C MET A 3 4.42 3.03 -10.82
N LYS A 4 3.10 3.04 -11.02
CA LYS A 4 2.38 4.23 -11.51
C LYS A 4 2.27 5.30 -10.41
N GLN A 5 2.08 6.57 -10.79
CA GLN A 5 1.93 7.68 -9.83
C GLN A 5 0.82 7.44 -8.79
N LYS A 6 -0.35 6.94 -9.22
CA LYS A 6 -1.46 6.66 -8.29
C LYS A 6 -1.17 5.49 -7.33
N GLU A 7 -0.33 4.53 -7.74
CA GLU A 7 0.12 3.44 -6.87
C GLU A 7 1.12 3.93 -5.83
N LYS A 8 2.02 4.86 -6.22
CA LYS A 8 2.94 5.53 -5.28
C LYS A 8 2.17 6.30 -4.21
N LEU A 9 1.12 7.04 -4.60
CA LEU A 9 0.26 7.77 -3.67
C LEU A 9 -0.45 6.83 -2.70
N LEU A 10 -1.01 5.73 -3.20
CA LEU A 10 -1.61 4.69 -2.36
C LEU A 10 -0.62 4.11 -1.36
N LEU A 11 0.59 3.75 -1.80
CA LEU A 11 1.62 3.23 -0.92
C LEU A 11 2.04 4.25 0.14
N ARG A 12 2.21 5.52 -0.26
CA ARG A 12 2.54 6.61 0.67
C ARG A 12 1.48 6.76 1.75
N TYR A 13 0.21 6.74 1.36
CA TYR A 13 -0.89 6.79 2.33
C TYR A 13 -0.81 5.66 3.36
N LEU A 14 -0.51 4.43 2.93
CA LEU A 14 -0.35 3.28 3.84
C LEU A 14 0.88 3.42 4.76
N ILE A 15 1.97 4.05 4.30
CA ILE A 15 3.17 4.33 5.13
C ILE A 15 2.82 5.32 6.25
N ASP A 16 2.09 6.38 5.90
CA ASP A 16 1.68 7.43 6.84
C ASP A 16 0.71 6.87 7.89
N HIS A 17 -0.15 5.93 7.50
CA HIS A 17 -1.16 5.28 8.36
C HIS A 17 -0.76 3.87 8.82
N ARG A 18 0.53 3.51 8.82
CA ARG A 18 0.99 2.14 9.13
C ARG A 18 0.58 1.61 10.50
N LYS A 19 0.20 2.49 11.44
CA LYS A 19 -0.23 2.13 12.80
C LYS A 19 -1.70 1.69 12.87
N GLU A 20 -2.45 1.76 11.77
CA GLU A 20 -3.86 1.38 11.72
C GLU A 20 -4.22 0.59 10.47
N TYR A 21 -5.38 -0.06 10.49
CA TYR A 21 -5.98 -0.62 9.28
C TYR A 21 -6.78 0.46 8.55
N VAL A 22 -6.63 0.50 7.23
CA VAL A 22 -7.34 1.45 6.36
C VAL A 22 -8.18 0.68 5.35
N THR A 23 -9.48 0.99 5.27
CA THR A 23 -10.40 0.34 4.34
C THR A 23 -10.18 0.79 2.90
N SER A 24 -10.58 -0.04 1.92
CA SER A 24 -10.53 0.35 0.50
C SER A 24 -11.43 1.54 0.19
N GLN A 25 -12.55 1.68 0.91
CA GLN A 25 -13.45 2.84 0.77
C GLN A 25 -12.81 4.14 1.25
N ARG A 26 -12.09 4.12 2.38
CA ARG A 26 -11.35 5.30 2.86
C ARG A 26 -10.26 5.70 1.88
N LEU A 27 -9.46 4.74 1.43
CA LEU A 27 -8.44 4.97 0.40
C LEU A 27 -9.04 5.51 -0.91
N ALA A 28 -10.20 5.02 -1.31
CA ALA A 28 -10.91 5.48 -2.50
C ALA A 28 -11.35 6.95 -2.39
N SER A 29 -11.92 7.31 -1.25
CA SER A 29 -12.31 8.69 -0.93
C SER A 29 -11.11 9.63 -0.94
N GLU A 30 -10.04 9.27 -0.24
CA GLU A 30 -8.85 10.11 -0.08
C GLU A 30 -8.06 10.30 -1.39
N LEU A 31 -8.04 9.28 -2.25
CA LEU A 31 -7.29 9.32 -3.50
C LEU A 31 -8.13 9.72 -4.72
N LEU A 32 -9.44 9.98 -4.51
CA LEU A 32 -10.44 10.26 -5.54
C LEU A 32 -10.46 9.17 -6.64
N LEU A 33 -10.52 7.91 -6.20
CA LEU A 33 -10.53 6.73 -7.05
C LEU A 33 -11.72 5.83 -6.70
N SER A 34 -12.07 4.92 -7.61
CA SER A 34 -13.07 3.90 -7.28
C SER A 34 -12.51 2.85 -6.31
N ASP A 35 -13.37 2.27 -5.47
CA ASP A 35 -13.00 1.14 -4.59
C ASP A 35 -12.40 -0.03 -5.39
N ARG A 36 -12.95 -0.31 -6.58
CA ARG A 36 -12.40 -1.30 -7.53
C ARG A 36 -10.95 -0.96 -7.92
N THR A 37 -10.67 0.28 -8.25
CA THR A 37 -9.32 0.75 -8.63
C THR A 37 -8.34 0.59 -7.46
N ILE A 38 -8.74 0.96 -6.25
CA ILE A 38 -7.93 0.79 -5.05
C ILE A 38 -7.58 -0.67 -4.82
N ARG A 39 -8.56 -1.59 -4.86
CA ARG A 39 -8.31 -3.02 -4.67
C ARG A 39 -7.36 -3.60 -5.71
N ASN A 40 -7.51 -3.19 -6.97
CA ASN A 40 -6.60 -3.58 -8.05
C ASN A 40 -5.17 -3.07 -7.81
N TYR A 41 -5.02 -1.83 -7.36
CA TYR A 41 -3.71 -1.27 -7.03
C TYR A 41 -3.10 -1.93 -5.81
N LEU A 42 -3.87 -2.20 -4.75
CA LEU A 42 -3.42 -2.94 -3.57
C LEU A 42 -2.91 -4.33 -3.94
N GLN A 43 -3.62 -5.06 -4.81
CA GLN A 43 -3.14 -6.34 -5.32
C GLN A 43 -1.82 -6.20 -6.07
N ARG A 44 -1.70 -5.21 -6.97
CA ARG A 44 -0.47 -4.99 -7.74
C ARG A 44 0.73 -4.57 -6.90
N ILE A 45 0.56 -3.67 -5.93
CA ILE A 45 1.68 -3.20 -5.11
C ILE A 45 2.06 -4.19 -4.01
N LYS A 46 1.18 -5.14 -3.66
CA LYS A 46 1.45 -6.13 -2.61
C LYS A 46 2.70 -6.95 -2.92
N GLU A 47 2.80 -7.50 -4.12
CA GLU A 47 3.96 -8.30 -4.55
C GLU A 47 5.24 -7.46 -4.48
N LEU A 48 5.21 -6.26 -5.03
CA LEU A 48 6.37 -5.36 -5.03
C LEU A 48 6.81 -4.96 -3.62
N VAL A 49 5.85 -4.71 -2.71
CA VAL A 49 6.14 -4.42 -1.31
C VAL A 49 6.75 -5.63 -0.61
N GLU A 50 6.23 -6.84 -0.85
CA GLU A 50 6.74 -8.09 -0.28
C GLU A 50 8.16 -8.40 -0.75
N GLU A 51 8.45 -8.23 -2.04
CA GLU A 51 9.80 -8.38 -2.61
C GLU A 51 10.83 -7.38 -2.04
N ASN A 52 10.36 -6.24 -1.54
CA ASN A 52 11.22 -5.15 -1.08
C ASN A 52 11.19 -4.96 0.45
N GLY A 53 10.84 -6.00 1.20
CA GLY A 53 10.99 -5.99 2.67
C GLY A 53 9.83 -5.36 3.44
N GLY A 54 8.68 -5.16 2.81
CA GLY A 54 7.41 -4.83 3.47
C GLY A 54 6.39 -5.95 3.35
N LYS A 55 5.19 -5.75 3.88
CA LYS A 55 4.05 -6.64 3.71
C LYS A 55 2.74 -5.87 3.87
N ILE A 56 1.79 -6.05 2.96
CA ILE A 56 0.44 -5.51 3.11
C ILE A 56 -0.48 -6.61 3.63
N ILE A 57 -0.94 -6.43 4.87
CA ILE A 57 -1.89 -7.33 5.54
C ILE A 57 -3.30 -6.87 5.26
N ALA A 58 -4.12 -7.75 4.67
CA ALA A 58 -5.56 -7.55 4.57
C ALA A 58 -6.26 -8.29 5.71
N LYS A 59 -7.09 -7.57 6.48
CA LYS A 59 -7.91 -8.14 7.55
C LYS A 59 -9.40 -7.93 7.22
N PRO A 60 -10.18 -9.00 7.02
CA PRO A 60 -11.62 -8.89 6.72
C PRO A 60 -12.34 -8.03 7.76
N GLY A 61 -13.16 -7.07 7.28
CA GLY A 61 -13.88 -6.12 8.14
C GLY A 61 -13.07 -4.95 8.69
N TYR A 62 -11.74 -4.94 8.55
CA TYR A 62 -10.86 -3.86 9.05
C TYR A 62 -10.15 -3.11 7.93
N GLY A 63 -9.76 -3.81 6.85
CA GLY A 63 -9.06 -3.21 5.71
C GLY A 63 -7.62 -3.67 5.60
N TYR A 64 -6.72 -2.74 5.26
CA TYR A 64 -5.34 -3.01 4.87
C TYR A 64 -4.36 -2.28 5.79
N GLN A 65 -3.25 -2.92 6.13
CA GLN A 65 -2.16 -2.31 6.91
C GLN A 65 -0.81 -2.68 6.31
N LEU A 66 0.09 -1.70 6.24
CA LEU A 66 1.47 -1.92 5.83
C LEU A 66 2.36 -2.24 7.03
N HIS A 67 3.12 -3.33 6.92
CA HIS A 67 4.14 -3.75 7.87
C HIS A 67 5.50 -3.66 7.18
N ILE A 68 6.48 -3.03 7.81
CA ILE A 68 7.86 -2.97 7.29
C ILE A 68 8.67 -4.03 8.05
N LEU A 69 9.12 -5.06 7.34
CA LEU A 69 9.82 -6.20 7.92
C LEU A 69 11.35 -6.01 7.86
N GLN A 70 11.85 -5.42 6.78
CA GLN A 70 13.27 -5.15 6.57
C GLN A 70 13.45 -3.67 6.23
N ARG A 71 13.79 -2.86 7.23
CA ARG A 71 13.82 -1.40 7.11
C ARG A 71 14.77 -0.91 6.02
N LEU A 72 16.01 -1.45 5.98
CA LEU A 72 17.01 -1.02 5.00
C LEU A 72 16.59 -1.32 3.56
N THR A 73 16.11 -2.54 3.29
CA THR A 73 15.60 -2.95 1.98
C THR A 73 14.44 -2.07 1.53
N PHE A 74 13.50 -1.79 2.45
CA PHE A 74 12.33 -0.98 2.14
C PHE A 74 12.68 0.48 1.90
N ASP A 75 13.61 1.06 2.65
CA ASP A 75 14.08 2.42 2.44
C ASP A 75 14.79 2.57 1.08
N LEU A 76 15.64 1.60 0.69
CA LEU A 76 16.28 1.56 -0.63
C LEU A 76 15.26 1.42 -1.77
N PHE A 77 14.15 0.71 -1.52
CA PHE A 77 13.06 0.60 -2.47
C PHE A 77 12.32 1.93 -2.68
N LEU A 78 12.10 2.68 -1.61
CA LEU A 78 11.42 3.99 -1.68
C LEU A 78 12.29 5.08 -2.31
N SER A 79 13.62 4.92 -2.33
CA SER A 79 14.56 5.86 -2.96
C SER A 79 14.77 5.64 -4.46
N ARG A 80 14.13 4.63 -5.06
CA ARG A 80 14.16 4.35 -6.51
C ARG A 80 13.08 5.13 -7.28
#